data_AF-A0A8T2BDJ1-F1
#
_entry.id   AF-A0A8T2BDJ1-F1
#
_cell.length_a   1.000
_cell.length_b   1.000
_cell.length_c   1.000
_cell.angle_alpha   90.00
_cell.angle_beta   90.00
_cell.angle_gamma   90.00
#
_symmetry.space_group_name_H-M   'P 1'
#
loop_
_entity.id
_entity.type
_entity.pdbx_description
1 polymer ?
#
loop_
_entity_poly.entity_id
_entity_poly.type
_entity_poly.pdbx_seq_one_letter_code
_entity_poly.pdbx_strand_id
1 'polypeptide(L)'
;MAFSSSSALSIPSSSSSQNWEYDVFPSFHGKDVRKTFLSHVLKEFGRKAINFFVDNEIERGEFIGLELKRAIKGSKIAVVLLSKNYASSSWCLDELVEIMKQESGQRVITIFYEVDPTDVKKQKGDFGKVFKKTCKGKDKEKIKTWRQALEDVATIAGYHSSNWVDEADMIENIAANISKMLIHLTPSSDFHRLFGMVDHMKRMEQYLRLDLDELRMNGIWGPAG
;
A
#
# COMPACT_ATOMS: atom_id res chain seq x y z
N MET A 1 7.41 45.69 -41.64
CA MET A 1 6.88 45.21 -40.36
C MET A 1 6.15 43.89 -40.61
N ALA A 2 6.67 42.79 -40.10
CA ALA A 2 5.92 41.53 -39.97
C ALA A 2 6.58 40.73 -38.85
N PHE A 3 5.86 40.59 -37.73
CA PHE A 3 6.28 39.82 -36.57
C PHE A 3 5.93 38.35 -36.80
N SER A 4 6.93 37.46 -36.78
CA SER A 4 6.69 36.01 -36.66
C SER A 4 6.48 35.68 -35.18
N SER A 5 5.26 35.29 -34.82
CA SER A 5 4.94 34.74 -33.50
C SER A 5 5.46 33.31 -33.41
N SER A 6 6.37 33.06 -32.48
CA SER A 6 6.77 31.70 -32.09
C SER A 6 5.70 31.12 -31.17
N SER A 7 5.10 29.99 -31.58
CA SER A 7 4.17 29.23 -30.76
C SER A 7 4.93 28.64 -29.56
N ALA A 8 4.60 29.10 -28.35
CA ALA A 8 5.10 28.50 -27.13
C ALA A 8 4.51 27.09 -26.99
N LEU A 9 5.36 26.08 -26.94
CA LEU A 9 4.98 24.71 -26.59
C LEU A 9 4.51 24.73 -25.13
N SER A 10 3.23 24.47 -24.92
CA SER A 10 2.62 24.28 -23.61
C SER A 10 3.21 23.03 -22.97
N ILE A 11 4.03 23.26 -21.94
CA ILE A 11 4.51 22.21 -21.04
C ILE A 11 3.28 21.67 -20.28
N PRO A 12 3.04 20.34 -20.24
CA PRO A 12 1.95 19.81 -19.45
C PRO A 12 2.15 20.22 -17.99
N SER A 13 1.14 20.84 -17.41
CA SER A 13 1.10 21.13 -15.98
C SER A 13 1.35 19.84 -15.23
N SER A 14 2.46 19.80 -14.48
CA SER A 14 2.76 18.72 -13.55
C SER A 14 1.53 18.48 -12.68
N SER A 15 1.05 17.24 -12.65
CA SER A 15 0.03 16.75 -11.73
C SER A 15 0.28 17.35 -10.35
N SER A 16 -0.79 17.86 -9.71
CA SER A 16 -0.74 18.33 -8.32
C SER A 16 0.19 17.44 -7.51
N SER A 17 1.30 17.98 -7.01
CA SER A 17 2.24 17.23 -6.19
C SER A 17 1.52 16.85 -4.91
N GLN A 18 0.86 15.71 -4.93
CA GLN A 18 0.28 15.09 -3.75
C GLN A 18 1.47 14.87 -2.81
N ASN A 19 1.53 15.65 -1.73
CA ASN A 19 2.59 15.51 -0.74
C ASN A 19 2.33 14.22 0.05
N TRP A 20 2.93 13.13 -0.41
CA TRP A 20 2.90 11.85 0.28
C TRP A 20 3.78 11.94 1.53
N GLU A 21 3.18 11.72 2.69
CA GLU A 21 3.83 11.70 4.01
C GLU A 21 4.30 10.27 4.36
N TYR A 22 3.58 9.25 3.89
CA TYR A 22 3.88 7.84 4.12
C TYR A 22 3.87 7.05 2.80
N ASP A 23 4.62 5.96 2.75
CA ASP A 23 4.51 5.01 1.66
C ASP A 23 3.26 4.13 1.85
N VAL A 24 3.00 3.68 3.08
CA VAL A 24 1.90 2.76 3.40
C VAL A 24 1.04 3.25 4.56
N PHE A 25 -0.28 3.19 4.39
CA PHE A 25 -1.28 3.23 5.47
C PHE A 25 -1.84 1.83 5.72
N PRO A 26 -1.58 1.20 6.88
CA PRO A 26 -2.20 -0.08 7.23
C PRO A 26 -3.56 0.12 7.91
N SER A 27 -4.63 -0.45 7.36
CA SER A 27 -5.95 -0.52 8.01
C SER A 27 -6.26 -1.96 8.43
N PHE A 28 -6.55 -2.15 9.71
CA PHE A 28 -6.65 -3.47 10.32
C PHE A 28 -7.43 -3.46 11.63
N HIS A 29 -7.98 -4.62 12.00
CA HIS A 29 -8.58 -4.80 13.32
C HIS A 29 -7.55 -5.27 14.33
N GLY A 30 -7.08 -4.34 15.16
CA GLY A 30 -5.96 -4.54 16.07
C GLY A 30 -6.05 -5.76 16.99
N LYS A 31 -7.25 -6.12 17.46
CA LYS A 31 -7.41 -7.29 18.35
C LYS A 31 -7.16 -8.62 17.64
N ASP A 32 -7.34 -8.69 16.31
CA ASP A 32 -7.14 -9.93 15.57
C ASP A 32 -5.67 -10.13 15.19
N VAL A 33 -4.98 -9.06 14.76
CA VAL A 33 -3.71 -9.20 14.02
C VAL A 33 -2.52 -8.43 14.58
N ARG A 34 -2.73 -7.45 15.48
CA ARG A 34 -1.66 -6.50 15.88
C ARG A 34 -0.43 -7.20 16.46
N LYS A 35 -0.62 -8.19 17.32
CA LYS A 35 0.47 -8.90 18.03
C LYS A 35 1.04 -10.07 17.24
N THR A 36 0.34 -10.52 16.20
CA THR A 36 0.69 -11.70 15.39
C THR A 36 1.08 -11.23 13.99
N PHE A 37 0.27 -11.54 12.98
CA PHE A 37 0.53 -11.31 11.57
C PHE A 37 1.02 -9.88 11.26
N LEU A 38 0.33 -8.85 11.76
CA LEU A 38 0.69 -7.46 11.46
C LEU A 38 2.07 -7.09 12.01
N SER A 39 2.44 -7.56 13.21
CA SER A 39 3.75 -7.25 13.78
C SER A 39 4.90 -7.74 12.89
N HIS A 40 4.71 -8.88 12.23
CA HIS A 40 5.66 -9.43 11.28
C HIS A 40 5.64 -8.68 9.94
N VAL A 41 4.47 -8.28 9.43
CA VAL A 41 4.35 -7.39 8.26
C VAL A 41 5.11 -6.08 8.48
N LEU A 42 4.89 -5.40 9.60
CA LEU A 42 5.54 -4.12 9.88
C LEU A 42 7.06 -4.27 10.07
N LYS A 43 7.51 -5.38 10.66
CA LYS A 43 8.94 -5.72 10.74
C LYS A 43 9.56 -5.89 9.36
N GLU A 44 8.87 -6.57 8.45
CA GLU A 44 9.35 -6.79 7.09
C GLU A 44 9.32 -5.51 6.24
N PHE A 45 8.32 -4.63 6.46
CA PHE A 45 8.33 -3.28 5.91
C PHE A 45 9.55 -2.48 6.37
N GLY A 46 9.88 -2.54 7.66
CA GLY A 46 11.08 -1.90 8.20
C GLY A 46 12.37 -2.43 7.55
N ARG A 47 12.48 -3.74 7.33
CA ARG A 47 13.62 -4.36 6.63
C ARG A 47 13.79 -3.89 5.19
N LYS A 48 12.68 -3.57 4.51
CA LYS A 48 12.69 -3.04 3.13
C LYS A 48 12.65 -1.51 3.07
N ALA A 49 12.87 -0.83 4.19
CA ALA A 49 12.85 0.64 4.31
C ALA A 49 11.55 1.29 3.78
N ILE A 50 10.41 0.59 3.94
CA ILE A 50 9.09 1.12 3.59
C ILE A 50 8.62 2.00 4.75
N ASN A 51 8.34 3.27 4.49
CA ASN A 51 7.81 4.18 5.52
C ASN A 51 6.29 3.98 5.68
N PHE A 52 5.82 3.67 6.89
CA PHE A 52 4.40 3.39 7.13
C PHE A 52 3.84 4.21 8.30
N PHE A 53 2.55 4.52 8.21
CA PHE A 53 1.84 5.14 9.32
C PHE A 53 1.68 4.15 10.47
N VAL A 54 2.05 4.57 11.68
CA VAL A 54 1.92 3.75 12.90
C VAL A 54 0.70 4.21 13.69
N ASP A 55 -0.36 3.39 13.70
CA ASP A 55 -1.51 3.59 14.58
C ASP A 55 -1.14 3.22 16.04
N ASN A 56 -0.43 4.13 16.71
CA ASN A 56 0.07 4.02 18.09
C ASN A 56 -1.02 4.18 19.16
N GLU A 57 -2.18 3.55 18.95
CA GLU A 57 -3.29 3.63 19.89
C GLU A 57 -3.82 5.06 20.08
N ILE A 58 -3.93 5.84 18.99
CA ILE A 58 -4.79 7.04 19.02
C ILE A 58 -6.10 6.59 19.65
N GLU A 59 -6.48 7.19 20.78
CA GLU A 59 -7.66 6.81 21.55
C GLU A 59 -8.82 6.67 20.59
N ARG A 60 -9.21 5.42 20.32
CA ARG A 60 -10.18 5.07 19.27
C ARG A 60 -11.55 5.58 19.73
N GLY A 61 -11.82 6.85 19.45
CA GLY A 61 -13.09 7.51 19.67
C GLY A 61 -14.13 7.09 18.62
N GLU A 62 -15.32 7.70 18.66
CA GLU A 62 -16.41 7.35 17.73
C GLU A 62 -16.21 7.86 16.28
N PHE A 63 -15.21 8.73 16.05
CA PHE A 63 -14.95 9.37 14.76
C PHE A 63 -13.47 9.32 14.38
N ILE A 64 -13.21 9.09 13.09
CA ILE A 64 -11.89 9.27 12.49
C ILE A 64 -11.44 10.71 12.70
N GLY A 65 -10.40 10.89 13.50
CA GLY A 65 -9.74 12.17 13.70
C GLY A 65 -9.20 12.75 12.39
N LEU A 66 -9.10 14.07 12.32
CA LEU A 66 -8.53 14.78 11.14
C LEU A 66 -7.15 14.25 10.76
N GLU A 67 -6.35 13.86 11.76
CA GLU A 67 -5.03 13.26 11.59
C GLU A 67 -5.08 11.94 10.83
N LEU A 68 -6.02 11.05 11.14
CA LEU A 68 -6.14 9.76 10.46
C LEU A 68 -6.59 9.93 9.01
N LYS A 69 -7.53 10.85 8.72
CA LYS A 69 -7.88 11.18 7.33
C LYS A 69 -6.69 11.73 6.56
N ARG A 70 -5.88 12.56 7.22
CA ARG A 70 -4.65 13.10 6.63
C ARG A 70 -3.64 11.99 6.36
N ALA A 71 -3.44 11.05 7.30
CA ALA A 71 -2.56 9.90 7.10
C ALA A 71 -3.02 9.02 5.94
N ILE A 72 -4.32 8.72 5.85
CA ILE A 72 -4.91 7.98 4.72
C ILE A 72 -4.61 8.72 3.41
N LYS A 73 -4.94 10.01 3.31
CA LYS A 73 -4.74 10.81 2.09
C LYS A 73 -3.27 11.05 1.74
N GLY A 74 -2.41 11.10 2.75
CA GLY A 74 -0.98 11.29 2.64
C GLY A 74 -0.21 10.00 2.37
N SER A 75 -0.86 8.86 2.18
CA SER A 75 -0.19 7.57 1.95
C SER A 75 -0.28 7.11 0.50
N LYS A 76 0.84 6.73 -0.11
CA LYS A 76 0.85 6.24 -1.52
C LYS A 76 0.04 4.95 -1.70
N ILE A 77 0.11 4.07 -0.72
CA ILE A 77 -0.53 2.76 -0.72
C ILE A 77 -1.35 2.60 0.56
N ALA A 78 -2.58 2.13 0.45
CA ALA A 78 -3.37 1.65 1.57
C ALA A 78 -3.35 0.11 1.58
N VAL A 79 -2.97 -0.51 2.69
CA VAL A 79 -3.04 -1.96 2.90
C VAL A 79 -4.22 -2.26 3.81
N VAL A 80 -5.25 -2.91 3.27
CA VAL A 80 -6.46 -3.28 4.01
C VAL A 80 -6.37 -4.75 4.39
N LEU A 81 -6.11 -5.00 5.68
CA LEU A 81 -6.02 -6.34 6.26
C LEU A 81 -7.38 -6.76 6.85
N LEU A 82 -8.15 -7.45 6.02
CA LEU A 82 -9.48 -7.94 6.34
C LEU A 82 -9.38 -9.25 7.12
N SER A 83 -9.76 -9.19 8.40
CA SER A 83 -9.87 -10.33 9.30
C SER A 83 -11.33 -10.65 9.65
N LYS A 84 -11.57 -11.79 10.31
CA LYS A 84 -12.90 -12.22 10.77
C LYS A 84 -13.68 -11.13 11.55
N ASN A 85 -13.01 -10.37 12.42
CA ASN A 85 -13.66 -9.34 13.24
C ASN A 85 -13.41 -7.91 12.73
N TYR A 86 -12.91 -7.72 11.51
CA TYR A 86 -12.68 -6.39 10.95
C TYR A 86 -13.91 -5.49 11.04
N ALA A 87 -15.07 -6.03 10.63
CA ALA A 87 -16.35 -5.34 10.68
C ALA A 87 -16.94 -5.15 12.10
N SER A 88 -16.25 -5.61 13.16
CA SER A 88 -16.69 -5.38 14.55
C SER A 88 -16.40 -3.96 15.03
N SER A 89 -15.46 -3.28 14.36
CA SER A 89 -15.02 -1.93 14.70
C SER A 89 -15.59 -0.92 13.72
N SER A 90 -16.42 0.01 14.20
CA SER A 90 -16.87 1.15 13.39
C SER A 90 -15.70 1.99 12.90
N TRP A 91 -14.60 2.01 13.64
CA TRP A 91 -13.36 2.68 13.25
C TRP A 91 -12.75 2.07 11.99
N CYS A 92 -12.54 0.75 11.96
CA CYS A 92 -12.03 0.06 10.78
C CYS A 92 -12.96 0.23 9.55
N LEU A 93 -14.27 0.30 9.77
CA LEU A 93 -15.25 0.53 8.70
C LEU A 93 -15.22 1.98 8.20
N ASP A 94 -15.07 2.96 9.10
CA ASP A 94 -14.92 4.36 8.71
C ASP A 94 -13.58 4.57 7.95
N GLU A 95 -12.50 3.85 8.33
CA GLU A 95 -11.19 3.93 7.66
C GLU A 95 -11.32 3.42 6.24
N LEU A 96 -11.97 2.26 6.09
CA LEU A 96 -12.25 1.65 4.81
C LEU A 96 -13.07 2.60 3.92
N VAL A 97 -14.08 3.27 4.46
CA VAL A 97 -14.85 4.27 3.70
C VAL A 97 -13.97 5.41 3.22
N GLU A 98 -13.04 5.92 4.04
CA GLU A 98 -12.15 7.02 3.61
C GLU A 98 -11.11 6.57 2.57
N ILE A 99 -10.60 5.34 2.68
CA ILE A 99 -9.70 4.72 1.70
C ILE A 99 -10.42 4.55 0.36
N MET A 100 -11.62 3.96 0.36
CA MET A 100 -12.38 3.69 -0.86
C MET A 100 -12.94 4.95 -1.53
N LYS A 101 -12.97 6.10 -0.83
CA LYS A 101 -13.30 7.41 -1.40
C LYS A 101 -12.14 8.06 -2.17
N GLN A 102 -10.91 7.56 -2.05
CA GLN A 102 -9.78 8.20 -2.73
C GLN A 102 -9.82 7.90 -4.24
N GLU A 103 -10.08 8.94 -5.04
CA GLU A 103 -10.24 8.81 -6.49
C GLU A 103 -8.94 9.02 -7.29
N SER A 104 -7.84 9.49 -6.67
CA SER A 104 -6.61 9.83 -7.40
C SER A 104 -5.33 9.29 -6.76
N GLY A 105 -4.64 8.39 -7.48
CA GLY A 105 -3.22 8.06 -7.28
C GLY A 105 -2.89 7.07 -6.15
N GLN A 106 -3.70 6.98 -5.10
CA GLN A 106 -3.48 6.00 -4.03
C GLN A 106 -3.78 4.58 -4.53
N ARG A 107 -2.86 3.64 -4.30
CA ARG A 107 -3.08 2.21 -4.57
C ARG A 107 -3.68 1.53 -3.36
N VAL A 108 -4.57 0.57 -3.56
CA VAL A 108 -5.14 -0.25 -2.48
C VAL A 108 -4.70 -1.69 -2.67
N ILE A 109 -4.15 -2.29 -1.61
CA ILE A 109 -3.80 -3.71 -1.55
C ILE A 109 -4.68 -4.35 -0.49
N THR A 110 -5.33 -5.45 -0.85
CA THR A 110 -6.20 -6.20 0.06
C THR A 110 -5.49 -7.47 0.54
N ILE A 111 -5.64 -7.76 1.83
CA ILE A 111 -5.20 -9.01 2.45
C ILE A 111 -6.41 -9.62 3.15
N PHE A 112 -6.88 -10.76 2.65
CA PHE A 112 -7.94 -11.55 3.25
C PHE A 112 -7.29 -12.58 4.19
N TYR A 113 -7.27 -12.25 5.47
CA TYR A 113 -6.65 -13.04 6.53
C TYR A 113 -7.71 -13.89 7.24
N GLU A 114 -7.70 -15.20 6.95
CA GLU A 114 -8.64 -16.18 7.50
C GLU A 114 -10.12 -15.80 7.28
N VAL A 115 -10.40 -15.14 6.15
CA VAL A 115 -11.75 -14.72 5.77
C VAL A 115 -11.99 -14.92 4.27
N ASP A 116 -13.18 -15.38 3.91
CA ASP A 116 -13.59 -15.50 2.52
C ASP A 116 -13.98 -14.12 1.95
N PRO A 117 -13.38 -13.66 0.83
CA PRO A 117 -13.77 -12.43 0.16
C PRO A 117 -15.27 -12.34 -0.16
N THR A 118 -15.91 -13.47 -0.44
CA THR A 118 -17.36 -13.57 -0.69
C THR A 118 -18.17 -13.23 0.56
N ASP A 119 -17.68 -13.61 1.74
CA ASP A 119 -18.29 -13.26 3.02
C ASP A 119 -18.14 -11.78 3.31
N VAL A 120 -16.99 -11.17 2.98
CA VAL A 120 -16.77 -9.72 3.06
C VAL A 120 -17.69 -8.98 2.09
N LYS A 121 -17.71 -9.39 0.81
CA LYS A 121 -18.48 -8.74 -0.26
C LYS A 121 -19.98 -8.78 -0.01
N LYS A 122 -20.51 -9.92 0.46
CA LYS A 122 -21.96 -10.10 0.67
C LYS A 122 -22.37 -9.85 2.13
N GLN A 123 -21.42 -9.51 2.99
CA GLN A 123 -21.56 -9.43 4.45
C GLN A 123 -22.37 -10.61 5.00
N LYS A 124 -21.93 -11.82 4.67
CA LYS A 124 -22.54 -13.10 5.08
C LYS A 124 -21.58 -13.90 5.96
N GLY A 125 -22.00 -15.10 6.37
CA GLY A 125 -21.19 -15.96 7.23
C GLY A 125 -20.92 -15.30 8.60
N ASP A 126 -19.76 -15.62 9.19
CA ASP A 126 -19.40 -15.05 10.49
C ASP A 126 -19.05 -13.56 10.40
N PHE A 127 -18.40 -13.14 9.31
CA PHE A 127 -18.13 -11.72 9.04
C PHE A 127 -19.43 -10.90 9.03
N GLY A 128 -20.46 -11.40 8.35
CA GLY A 128 -21.79 -10.80 8.28
C GLY A 128 -22.50 -10.71 9.63
N LYS A 129 -22.40 -11.73 10.48
CA LYS A 129 -22.96 -11.70 11.84
C LYS A 129 -22.33 -10.57 12.67
N VAL A 130 -21.00 -10.42 12.56
CA VAL A 130 -20.24 -9.36 13.22
C VAL A 130 -20.68 -7.99 12.69
N PHE A 131 -20.70 -7.81 11.37
CA PHE A 131 -21.15 -6.56 10.74
C PHE A 131 -22.56 -6.16 11.18
N LYS A 132 -23.51 -7.10 11.16
CA LYS A 132 -24.90 -6.86 11.58
C LYS A 132 -24.99 -6.38 13.04
N LYS A 133 -24.12 -6.87 13.93
CA LYS A 133 -24.05 -6.40 15.32
C LYS A 133 -23.56 -4.95 15.39
N THR A 134 -22.51 -4.61 14.63
CA THR A 134 -21.96 -3.25 14.55
C THR A 134 -22.96 -2.23 13.98
N CYS A 135 -23.82 -2.66 13.06
CA CYS A 135 -24.87 -1.80 12.48
C CYS A 135 -26.02 -1.48 13.45
N LYS A 136 -26.17 -2.18 14.58
CA LYS A 136 -27.27 -1.90 15.52
C LYS A 136 -27.15 -0.48 16.08
N GLY A 137 -28.22 0.30 15.95
CA GLY A 137 -28.26 1.69 16.44
C GLY A 137 -27.47 2.69 15.58
N LYS A 138 -26.99 2.29 14.40
CA LYS A 138 -26.33 3.19 13.45
C LYS A 138 -27.32 3.69 12.40
N ASP A 139 -27.03 4.88 11.88
CA ASP A 139 -27.84 5.51 10.84
C ASP A 139 -27.82 4.69 9.54
N LYS A 140 -28.93 4.72 8.80
CA LYS A 140 -29.10 3.94 7.57
C LYS A 140 -28.11 4.33 6.48
N GLU A 141 -27.82 5.63 6.33
CA GLU A 141 -26.84 6.09 5.34
C GLU A 141 -25.43 5.66 5.73
N LYS A 142 -25.09 5.70 7.03
CA LYS A 142 -23.80 5.18 7.51
C LYS A 142 -23.63 3.67 7.25
N ILE A 143 -24.69 2.88 7.45
CA ILE A 143 -24.67 1.44 7.15
C ILE A 143 -24.49 1.21 5.64
N LYS A 144 -25.15 2.03 4.80
CA LYS A 144 -25.05 1.94 3.35
C LYS A 144 -23.64 2.25 2.86
N THR A 145 -22.98 3.29 3.38
CA THR A 145 -21.59 3.61 3.01
C THR A 145 -20.61 2.53 3.44
N TRP A 146 -20.75 1.97 4.64
CA TRP A 146 -19.93 0.82 5.07
C TRP A 146 -20.12 -0.39 4.18
N ARG A 147 -21.37 -0.69 3.80
CA ARG A 147 -21.68 -1.81 2.91
C ARG A 147 -21.02 -1.64 1.55
N GLN A 148 -21.17 -0.46 0.94
CA GLN A 148 -20.57 -0.16 -0.35
C GLN A 148 -19.04 -0.32 -0.30
N ALA A 149 -18.39 0.23 0.71
CA ALA A 149 -16.94 0.13 0.84
C ALA A 149 -16.44 -1.32 1.02
N LEU A 150 -17.19 -2.16 1.76
CA LEU A 150 -16.92 -3.59 1.89
C LEU A 150 -17.15 -4.37 0.59
N GLU A 151 -18.20 -4.02 -0.16
CA GLU A 151 -18.48 -4.59 -1.47
C GLU A 151 -17.36 -4.26 -2.45
N ASP A 152 -16.95 -3.00 -2.52
CA ASP A 152 -15.95 -2.49 -3.45
C ASP A 152 -14.56 -3.06 -3.13
N VAL A 153 -14.12 -3.01 -1.87
CA VAL A 153 -12.80 -3.51 -1.47
C VAL A 153 -12.67 -5.01 -1.74
N ALA A 154 -13.75 -5.77 -1.60
CA ALA A 154 -13.74 -7.21 -1.87
C ALA A 154 -13.67 -7.55 -3.38
N THR A 155 -13.80 -6.57 -4.27
CA THR A 155 -13.55 -6.75 -5.71
C THR A 155 -12.09 -6.56 -6.11
N ILE A 156 -11.29 -5.93 -5.23
CA ILE A 156 -9.87 -5.70 -5.47
C ILE A 156 -9.13 -7.02 -5.29
N ALA A 157 -8.42 -7.46 -6.34
CA ALA A 157 -7.54 -8.62 -6.28
C ALA A 157 -6.46 -8.39 -5.22
N GLY A 158 -6.24 -9.40 -4.38
CA GLY A 158 -5.33 -9.29 -3.26
C GLY A 158 -4.79 -10.64 -2.80
N TYR A 159 -4.24 -10.63 -1.60
CA TYR A 159 -3.63 -11.79 -0.98
C TYR A 159 -4.64 -12.53 -0.12
N HIS A 160 -4.70 -13.86 -0.22
CA HIS A 160 -5.58 -14.70 0.60
C HIS A 160 -4.70 -15.60 1.45
N SER A 161 -4.79 -15.53 2.79
CA SER A 161 -3.91 -16.32 3.66
C SER A 161 -4.08 -17.83 3.43
N SER A 162 -5.28 -18.28 3.04
CA SER A 162 -5.57 -19.68 2.68
C SER A 162 -4.78 -20.22 1.48
N ASN A 163 -4.22 -19.34 0.64
CA ASN A 163 -3.47 -19.75 -0.55
C ASN A 163 -1.97 -19.93 -0.25
N TRP A 164 -1.54 -19.66 0.98
CA TRP A 164 -0.15 -19.75 1.39
C TRP A 164 0.02 -20.86 2.42
N VAL A 165 1.10 -21.62 2.29
CA VAL A 165 1.47 -22.65 3.27
C VAL A 165 2.07 -22.02 4.52
N ASP A 166 2.83 -20.94 4.34
CA ASP A 166 3.55 -20.23 5.40
C ASP A 166 3.26 -18.72 5.35
N GLU A 167 3.00 -18.12 6.51
CA GLU A 167 2.72 -16.69 6.62
C GLU A 167 3.95 -15.82 6.33
N ALA A 168 5.16 -16.29 6.66
CA ALA A 168 6.39 -15.56 6.40
C ALA A 168 6.63 -15.40 4.90
N ASP A 169 6.40 -16.45 4.09
CA ASP A 169 6.50 -16.37 2.63
C ASP A 169 5.49 -15.36 2.06
N MET A 170 4.25 -15.38 2.57
CA MET A 170 3.22 -14.42 2.21
C MET A 170 3.65 -12.98 2.53
N ILE A 171 4.18 -12.76 3.74
CA ILE A 171 4.62 -11.45 4.23
C ILE A 171 5.80 -10.94 3.40
N GLU A 172 6.79 -11.78 3.12
CA GLU A 172 7.94 -11.44 2.29
C GLU A 172 7.48 -11.03 0.88
N ASN A 173 6.55 -11.79 0.29
CA ASN A 173 5.99 -11.49 -1.02
C ASN A 173 5.24 -10.14 -1.03
N ILE A 174 4.38 -9.89 -0.04
CA ILE A 174 3.65 -8.63 0.11
C ILE A 174 4.63 -7.46 0.21
N ALA A 175 5.63 -7.55 1.08
CA ALA A 175 6.60 -6.49 1.30
C ALA A 175 7.46 -6.25 0.03
N ALA A 176 7.86 -7.31 -0.67
CA ALA A 176 8.60 -7.20 -1.93
C ALA A 176 7.76 -6.55 -3.04
N ASN A 177 6.48 -6.92 -3.15
CA ASN A 177 5.54 -6.34 -4.09
C ASN A 177 5.35 -4.83 -3.82
N ILE A 178 5.09 -4.46 -2.57
CA ILE A 178 4.94 -3.05 -2.15
C ILE A 178 6.21 -2.26 -2.45
N SER A 179 7.40 -2.79 -2.09
CA SER A 179 8.67 -2.14 -2.40
C SER A 179 8.84 -1.88 -3.90
N LYS A 180 8.54 -2.87 -4.74
CA LYS A 180 8.55 -2.73 -6.20
C LYS A 180 7.55 -1.66 -6.68
N MET A 181 6.33 -1.65 -6.15
CA MET A 181 5.34 -0.64 -6.48
C MET A 181 5.83 0.77 -6.11
N LEU A 182 6.46 0.94 -4.95
CA LEU A 182 6.99 2.23 -4.50
C LEU A 182 8.12 2.74 -5.40
N ILE A 183 9.02 1.86 -5.86
CA ILE A 183 10.07 2.22 -6.83
C ILE A 183 9.46 2.77 -8.13
N HIS A 184 8.36 2.18 -8.60
CA HIS A 184 7.65 2.67 -9.78
C HIS A 184 6.89 3.98 -9.54
N LEU A 185 6.33 4.18 -8.34
CA LEU A 185 5.60 5.39 -7.96
C LEU A 185 6.54 6.56 -7.61
N THR A 186 7.80 6.29 -7.29
CA THR A 186 8.81 7.30 -6.97
C THR A 186 10.12 6.95 -7.70
N PRO A 187 10.18 7.10 -9.03
CA PRO A 187 11.42 6.92 -9.76
C PRO A 187 12.44 7.93 -9.24
N SER A 188 13.62 7.46 -8.81
CA SER A 188 14.68 8.36 -8.38
C SER A 188 15.12 9.23 -9.55
N SER A 189 14.99 10.55 -9.37
CA SER A 189 15.46 11.55 -10.34
C SER A 189 16.98 11.74 -10.28
N ASP A 190 17.65 11.21 -9.26
CA ASP A 190 19.09 11.41 -9.03
C ASP A 190 19.94 10.77 -10.15
N PHE A 191 19.44 9.68 -10.74
CA PHE A 191 20.13 8.97 -11.81
C PHE A 191 19.91 9.58 -13.20
N HIS A 192 18.95 10.50 -13.38
CA HIS A 192 18.72 11.16 -14.68
C HIS A 192 19.91 12.01 -15.14
N ARG A 193 20.76 12.43 -14.21
CA ARG A 193 21.98 13.21 -14.51
C ARG A 193 23.20 12.33 -14.76
N LEU A 194 23.09 11.01 -14.62
CA LEU A 194 24.17 10.08 -14.91
C LEU A 194 24.09 9.63 -16.36
N PHE A 195 25.02 10.13 -17.17
CA PHE A 195 25.13 9.75 -18.58
C PHE A 195 25.93 8.45 -18.74
N GLY A 196 25.58 7.63 -19.73
CA GLY A 196 26.35 6.42 -20.09
C GLY A 196 26.27 5.25 -19.11
N MET A 197 25.51 5.38 -18.01
CA MET A 197 25.38 4.29 -17.00
C MET A 197 24.83 3.01 -17.59
N VAL A 198 23.97 3.08 -18.62
CA VAL A 198 23.49 1.89 -19.33
C VAL A 198 24.66 1.09 -19.94
N ASP A 199 25.66 1.75 -20.54
CA ASP A 199 26.80 1.09 -21.15
C ASP A 199 27.81 0.56 -20.11
N HIS A 200 27.92 1.24 -18.97
CA HIS A 200 28.70 0.73 -17.84
C HIS A 200 28.03 -0.49 -17.22
N MET A 201 26.70 -0.49 -17.04
CA MET A 201 25.94 -1.63 -16.53
C MET A 201 26.04 -2.85 -17.45
N LYS A 202 25.90 -2.66 -18.78
CA LYS A 202 26.09 -3.75 -19.76
C LYS A 202 27.48 -4.36 -19.70
N ARG A 203 28.52 -3.52 -19.50
CA ARG A 203 29.89 -4.02 -19.30
C ARG A 203 30.03 -4.77 -17.98
N MET A 204 29.48 -4.24 -16.90
CA MET A 204 29.51 -4.86 -15.57
C MET A 204 28.80 -6.21 -15.53
N GLU A 205 27.66 -6.35 -16.21
CA GLU A 205 26.88 -7.59 -16.28
C GLU A 205 27.72 -8.77 -16.79
N GLN A 206 28.62 -8.51 -17.76
CA GLN A 206 29.55 -9.51 -18.30
C GLN A 206 30.61 -9.98 -17.29
N TYR A 207 30.97 -9.14 -16.31
CA TYR A 207 31.92 -9.50 -15.26
C TYR A 207 31.23 -10.14 -14.06
N LEU A 208 30.04 -9.64 -13.69
CA LEU A 208 29.27 -10.12 -12.55
C LEU A 208 28.83 -11.57 -12.74
N ARG A 209 28.33 -11.94 -13.94
CA ARG A 209 27.89 -13.32 -14.27
C ARG A 209 27.17 -14.01 -13.12
N LEU A 210 26.09 -13.38 -12.64
CA LEU A 210 25.28 -13.86 -11.52
C LEU A 210 24.58 -15.20 -11.82
N ASP A 211 24.68 -15.68 -13.07
CA ASP A 211 24.24 -16.99 -13.54
C ASP A 211 25.17 -18.15 -13.12
N LEU A 212 26.38 -17.86 -12.63
CA LEU A 212 27.36 -18.88 -12.24
C LEU A 212 27.40 -19.05 -10.72
N ASP A 213 27.37 -20.30 -10.26
CA ASP A 213 27.47 -20.67 -8.83
C ASP A 213 28.95 -20.69 -8.37
N GLU A 214 29.64 -19.56 -8.53
CA GLU A 214 31.05 -19.39 -8.19
C GLU A 214 31.29 -18.13 -7.35
N LEU A 215 32.19 -18.22 -6.37
CA LEU A 215 32.65 -17.07 -5.58
C LEU A 215 33.61 -16.22 -6.41
N ARG A 216 33.13 -15.04 -6.85
CA ARG A 216 33.89 -14.11 -7.68
C ARG A 216 34.11 -12.77 -6.99
N MET A 217 35.35 -12.28 -7.01
CA MET A 217 35.70 -10.92 -6.61
C MET A 217 35.90 -10.07 -7.86
N ASN A 218 35.16 -8.96 -7.95
CA ASN A 218 35.26 -8.00 -9.04
C ASN A 218 35.78 -6.67 -8.51
N GLY A 219 36.90 -6.19 -9.06
CA GLY A 219 37.49 -4.89 -8.73
C GLY A 219 37.09 -3.83 -9.76
N ILE A 220 36.69 -2.65 -9.28
CA ILE A 220 36.52 -1.46 -10.11
C ILE A 220 37.67 -0.52 -9.79
N TRP A 221 38.41 -0.09 -10.79
CA TRP A 221 39.53 0.84 -10.64
C TRP A 221 39.49 1.90 -11.74
N GLY A 222 40.03 3.07 -11.43
CA GLY A 222 40.14 4.19 -12.34
C GLY A 222 40.79 5.39 -11.65
N PRO A 223 41.09 6.45 -12.41
CA PRO A 223 41.47 7.74 -11.82
C PRO A 223 40.41 8.25 -10.84
N ALA A 224 40.81 9.17 -9.96
CA ALA A 224 39.85 9.85 -9.09
C ALA A 224 38.95 10.78 -9.93
N GLY A 225 37.63 10.57 -9.84
CA GLY A 225 36.60 11.46 -10.41
C GLY A 225 36.64 11.59 -11.92
#